data_AF-A0A3B9BZM2-F1
#
_entry.id   AF-A0A3B9BZM2-F1
#
_cell.length_a   1.000
_cell.length_b   1.000
_cell.length_c   1.000
_cell.angle_alpha   90.00
_cell.angle_beta   90.00
_cell.angle_gamma   90.00
#
_symmetry.space_group_name_H-M   'P 1'
#
loop_
_entity.id
_entity.type
_entity.pdbx_description
1 polymer ?
#
loop_
_entity_poly.entity_id
_entity_poly.type
_entity_poly.pdbx_seq_one_letter_code
_entity_poly.pdbx_strand_id
1 'polypeptide(L)' 'LYPKSGNRQFQLKRTLIKKGAAIGANSTILAGITIGENALIGAGSVVTKDVPPHEIWIGNPAKFLRKND' A
#
# COMPACT_ATOMS: atom_id res chain seq x y z
N LEU A 1 -7.56 -13.69 11.90
CA LEU A 1 -7.99 -12.39 12.44
C LEU A 1 -9.38 -12.08 11.90
N TYR A 2 -10.39 -12.10 12.77
CA TYR A 2 -11.74 -11.62 12.46
C TYR A 2 -11.84 -10.14 12.87
N PRO A 3 -12.60 -9.30 12.14
CA PRO A 3 -12.75 -7.90 12.51
C PRO A 3 -13.52 -7.79 13.82
N LYS A 4 -13.10 -6.87 14.69
CA LYS A 4 -13.78 -6.60 15.97
C LYS A 4 -15.24 -6.16 15.80
N SER A 5 -15.62 -5.66 14.62
CA SER A 5 -16.98 -5.23 14.31
C SER A 5 -18.03 -6.35 14.26
N GLY A 6 -17.62 -7.62 14.33
CA GLY A 6 -18.56 -8.75 14.20
C GLY A 6 -19.11 -8.92 12.78
N ASN A 7 -18.54 -8.22 11.79
CA ASN A 7 -18.97 -8.33 10.40
C ASN A 7 -18.69 -9.74 9.87
N ARG A 8 -19.75 -10.55 9.74
CA ARG A 8 -19.70 -11.92 9.23
C ARG A 8 -19.37 -12.01 7.74
N GLN A 9 -19.57 -10.93 6.98
CA GLN A 9 -19.23 -10.84 5.56
C GLN A 9 -17.78 -10.39 5.33
N PHE A 10 -16.98 -10.25 6.39
CA PHE A 10 -15.59 -9.86 6.26
C PHE A 10 -14.80 -10.87 5.45
N GLN A 11 -14.09 -10.36 4.46
CA GLN A 11 -13.15 -11.12 3.66
C GLN A 11 -11.74 -10.67 3.99
N LEU A 12 -10.89 -11.62 4.40
CA LEU A 12 -9.46 -11.37 4.56
C LEU A 12 -8.86 -11.18 3.17
N LYS A 13 -8.53 -9.93 2.81
CA LYS A 13 -7.87 -9.63 1.55
C LYS A 13 -6.36 -9.71 1.71
N ARG A 14 -5.69 -10.35 0.77
CA ARG A 14 -4.23 -10.41 0.71
C ARG A 14 -3.68 -9.05 0.27
N THR A 15 -2.86 -8.44 1.10
CA THR A 15 -1.99 -7.32 0.70
C THR A 15 -0.63 -7.87 0.31
N LEU A 16 -0.16 -7.54 -0.90
CA LEU A 16 1.08 -8.06 -1.45
C LEU A 16 2.11 -6.94 -1.58
N ILE A 17 3.23 -7.08 -0.87
CA ILE A 17 4.42 -6.24 -1.06
C ILE A 17 5.41 -7.03 -1.91
N LYS A 18 5.71 -6.57 -3.12
CA LYS A 18 6.65 -7.26 -4.01
C LYS A 18 8.11 -6.94 -3.66
N LYS A 19 9.04 -7.70 -4.24
CA LYS A 19 10.48 -7.61 -4.01
C LYS A 19 10.99 -6.17 -4.22
N GLY A 20 11.83 -5.71 -3.30
CA GLY A 20 12.47 -4.39 -3.37
C GLY A 20 11.56 -3.20 -3.11
N ALA A 21 10.25 -3.41 -2.91
CA ALA A 21 9.37 -2.33 -2.48
C ALA A 21 9.76 -1.81 -1.10
N ALA A 22 9.75 -0.49 -0.93
CA ALA A 22 10.09 0.19 0.31
C ALA A 22 8.87 0.95 0.85
N ILE A 23 8.60 0.78 2.14
CA ILE A 23 7.47 1.41 2.84
C ILE A 23 8.01 2.42 3.84
N GLY A 24 7.75 3.70 3.61
CA GLY A 24 8.12 4.77 4.51
C GLY A 24 7.44 4.64 5.87
N ALA A 25 8.10 5.15 6.92
CA ALA A 25 7.60 5.09 8.29
C ALA A 25 6.16 5.62 8.40
N ASN A 26 5.34 4.96 9.23
CA ASN A 26 3.94 5.34 9.47
C ASN A 26 3.05 5.36 8.21
N SER A 27 3.40 4.63 7.16
CA SER A 27 2.51 4.46 6.00
C SER A 27 1.40 3.44 6.31
N THR A 28 0.19 3.72 5.83
CA THR A 28 -0.96 2.81 5.89
C THR A 28 -1.27 2.27 4.50
N ILE A 29 -1.31 0.95 4.35
CA ILE A 29 -1.73 0.27 3.12
C ILE A 29 -3.11 -0.35 3.35
N LEU A 30 -4.12 0.03 2.56
CA LEU A 30 -5.44 -0.61 2.67
C LEU A 30 -5.37 -2.09 2.25
N ALA A 31 -6.25 -2.90 2.84
CA ALA A 31 -6.30 -4.34 2.60
C ALA A 31 -6.64 -4.66 1.13
N GLY A 32 -5.91 -5.62 0.54
CA GLY A 32 -6.15 -6.07 -0.84
C GLY A 32 -5.33 -5.34 -1.90
N ILE A 33 -4.36 -4.51 -1.49
CA ILE A 33 -3.51 -3.74 -2.40
C ILE A 33 -2.21 -4.48 -2.72
N THR A 34 -1.75 -4.33 -3.95
CA THR A 34 -0.41 -4.74 -4.39
C THR A 34 0.51 -3.53 -4.50
N ILE A 35 1.68 -3.61 -3.85
CA ILE A 35 2.79 -2.69 -4.03
C ILE A 35 3.81 -3.33 -4.97
N GLY A 36 4.02 -2.69 -6.12
CA GLY A 36 4.88 -3.16 -7.20
C GLY A 36 6.36 -3.29 -6.82
N GLU A 37 7.11 -4.03 -7.63
CA GLU A 37 8.55 -4.24 -7.42
C GLU A 37 9.29 -2.91 -7.42
N ASN A 38 10.21 -2.73 -6.47
CA ASN A 38 11.01 -1.50 -6.33
C ASN A 38 10.17 -0.21 -6.22
N ALA A 39 8.88 -0.28 -5.86
CA ALA A 39 8.09 0.90 -5.59
C ALA A 39 8.44 1.51 -4.22
N LEU A 40 8.33 2.82 -4.08
CA LEU A 40 8.59 3.55 -2.83
C LEU A 40 7.31 4.25 -2.36
N ILE A 41 6.87 3.93 -1.15
CA ILE A 41 5.81 4.64 -0.46
C ILE A 41 6.45 5.65 0.50
N GLY A 42 6.15 6.94 0.33
CA GLY A 42 6.66 7.97 1.24
C GLY A 42 6.11 7.84 2.65
N ALA A 43 6.84 8.33 3.65
CA ALA A 43 6.40 8.30 5.05
C ALA A 43 5.03 8.98 5.24
N GLY A 44 4.22 8.43 6.16
CA GLY A 44 2.89 8.95 6.49
C GLY A 44 1.84 8.81 5.38
N SER A 45 2.12 8.04 4.32
CA SER A 45 1.20 7.93 3.19
C SER A 45 0.04 6.96 3.46
N VAL A 46 -1.12 7.22 2.86
CA VAL A 46 -2.29 6.32 2.92
C VAL A 46 -2.57 5.78 1.51
N VAL A 47 -2.16 4.54 1.27
CA VAL A 47 -2.27 3.90 -0.05
C VAL A 47 -3.65 3.27 -0.20
N THR A 48 -4.42 3.80 -1.14
CA THR A 48 -5.83 3.42 -1.38
C THR A 48 -6.05 2.62 -2.67
N LYS A 49 -5.00 2.43 -3.48
CA LYS A 49 -5.01 1.67 -4.74
C LYS A 49 -3.65 1.04 -5.01
N ASP A 50 -3.61 0.08 -5.93
CA ASP A 50 -2.39 -0.59 -6.37
C ASP A 50 -1.32 0.41 -6.84
N VAL A 51 -0.07 0.10 -6.52
CA VAL A 51 1.09 0.91 -6.86
C VAL A 51 1.93 0.15 -7.90
N PRO A 52 2.12 0.69 -9.11
CA PRO A 52 2.94 0.06 -10.14
C PRO A 52 4.43 -0.09 -9.72
N PRO A 53 5.17 -1.03 -10.33
CA PRO A 53 6.61 -1.15 -10.12
C PRO A 53 7.37 0.13 -10.47
N HIS A 54 8.48 0.37 -9.78
CA HIS A 54 9.37 1.52 -10.04
C HIS A 54 8.68 2.89 -9.95
N GLU A 55 7.72 3.06 -9.04
CA GLU A 55 7.06 4.34 -8.79
C GLU A 55 7.20 4.80 -7.35
N ILE A 56 7.25 6.12 -7.17
CA ILE A 56 7.23 6.77 -5.87
C ILE A 56 5.84 7.37 -5.65
N TRP A 57 5.19 7.00 -4.54
CA TRP A 57 3.84 7.44 -4.20
C TRP A 57 3.84 8.08 -2.80
N ILE A 58 3.22 9.25 -2.65
CA ILE A 58 3.20 10.00 -1.39
C ILE A 58 1.84 10.60 -1.06
N GLY A 59 1.60 10.86 0.24
CA GLY A 59 0.47 11.66 0.73
C GLY A 59 -0.72 10.84 1.24
N ASN A 60 -1.77 11.54 1.66
CA ASN A 60 -3.03 10.96 2.13
C ASN A 60 -4.22 11.64 1.40
N PRO A 61 -4.83 11.00 0.38
CA PRO A 61 -4.48 9.69 -0.17
C PRO A 61 -3.16 9.73 -0.95
N ALA A 62 -2.46 8.60 -1.02
CA ALA A 62 -1.21 8.47 -1.74
C ALA A 62 -1.44 8.65 -3.25
N LYS A 63 -0.62 9.50 -3.88
CA LYS A 63 -0.66 9.76 -5.33
C LYS A 63 0.73 9.55 -5.92
N PHE A 64 0.77 9.18 -7.19
CA PHE A 64 2.00 9.13 -7.98
C PHE A 64 2.74 10.47 -7.88
N LEU A 65 4.01 10.41 -7.51
CA LEU A 65 4.92 11.56 -7.48
C LEU A 65 5.81 11.55 -8.72
N ARG A 66 6.58 10.47 -8.90
CA ARG A 66 7.52 10.26 -10.01
C ARG A 66 7.96 8.79 -10.12
N LYS A 67 8.75 8.46 -11.14
CA LYS A 67 9.43 7.15 -11.26
C LYS A 67 10.58 7.00 -10.25
N ASN A 68 10.81 5.75 -9.84
CA ASN A 68 11.88 5.31 -8.96
C ASN A 68 12.97 4.66 -9.81
N ASP A 69 13.84 5.50 -10.39
CA ASP A 69 14.98 5.10 -11.23
C ASP A 69 16.15 4.60 -10.37
#